data_AF-A0A830EQU0-F1
#
_entry.id   AF-A0A830EQU0-F1
#
_cell.length_a   1.000
_cell.length_b   1.000
_cell.length_c   1.000
_cell.angle_alpha   90.00
_cell.angle_beta   90.00
_cell.angle_gamma   90.00
#
_symmetry.space_group_name_H-M   'P 1'
#
loop_
_entity.id
_entity.type
_entity.pdbx_description
1 polymer ?
#
loop_
_entity_poly.entity_id
_entity_poly.type
_entity_poly.pdbx_seq_one_letter_code
_entity_poly.pdbx_strand_id
1 'polypeptide(L)'
;MQSGSRSRRTDLDEEELCQTDVSGTVRKEFQSAEFGDERLTNRLVQVGDRLGRAPAESIPNVCEDWASTKATYRFCDNERVDPDEILSAHKREQRSRVGNNEDLLVVSDTTELVFPRHPSKEGLGDTGNSKTDLEGVKIHSTIGVDPQTHHMTGVIDQ
;
A
#
# COMPACT_ATOMS: atom_id res chain seq x y z
N MET A 1 7.98 43.73 -22.88
CA MET A 1 7.97 42.26 -22.77
C MET A 1 7.91 41.91 -21.29
N GLN A 2 6.71 41.61 -20.76
CA GLN A 2 6.56 41.22 -19.35
C GLN A 2 6.77 39.72 -19.23
N SER A 3 7.84 39.34 -18.53
CA SER A 3 8.15 37.97 -18.14
C SER A 3 7.29 37.59 -16.93
N GLY A 4 6.16 36.92 -17.18
CA GLY A 4 5.34 36.34 -16.12
C GLY A 4 6.00 35.09 -15.56
N SER A 5 6.55 35.19 -14.35
CA SER A 5 6.94 34.03 -13.54
C SER A 5 5.67 33.25 -13.16
N ARG A 6 5.45 32.09 -13.78
CA ARG A 6 4.45 31.12 -13.31
C ARG A 6 4.99 30.47 -12.04
N SER A 7 4.62 31.03 -10.90
CA SER A 7 4.72 30.34 -9.61
C SER A 7 3.95 29.03 -9.71
N ARG A 8 4.63 27.89 -9.55
CA ARG A 8 3.96 26.61 -9.31
C ARG A 8 3.32 26.72 -7.93
N ARG A 9 2.00 26.84 -7.89
CA ARG A 9 1.23 26.58 -6.66
C ARG A 9 1.45 25.11 -6.31
N THR A 10 2.33 24.86 -5.36
CA THR A 10 2.35 23.65 -4.55
C THR A 10 1.81 24.05 -3.19
N ASP A 11 0.54 24.44 -3.17
CA ASP A 11 -0.24 24.56 -1.95
C ASP A 11 -1.16 23.34 -1.95
N LEU A 12 -0.57 22.15 -1.78
CA LEU A 12 -1.32 21.02 -1.28
C LEU A 12 -1.26 21.19 0.23
N ASP A 13 -2.37 21.61 0.82
CA ASP A 13 -2.48 21.83 2.25
C ASP A 13 -2.17 20.51 2.97
N GLU A 14 -1.03 20.43 3.66
CA GLU A 14 -0.66 19.24 4.45
C GLU A 14 -1.71 18.90 5.53
N GLU A 15 -2.56 19.87 5.88
CA GLU A 15 -3.72 19.67 6.76
C GLU A 15 -4.84 18.83 6.12
N GLU A 16 -5.01 18.86 4.79
CA GLU A 16 -6.04 18.07 4.09
C GLU A 16 -5.65 16.58 4.04
N LEU A 17 -4.35 16.26 3.98
CA LEU A 17 -3.83 14.90 4.10
C LEU A 17 -4.11 14.30 5.49
N CYS A 18 -4.18 15.12 6.54
CA CYS A 18 -4.38 14.68 7.93
C CYS A 18 -5.83 14.36 8.30
N GLN A 19 -6.82 14.68 7.45
CA GLN A 19 -8.25 14.45 7.75
C GLN A 19 -8.83 13.20 7.09
N THR A 20 -8.00 12.22 6.74
CA THR A 20 -8.50 10.97 6.17
C THR A 20 -8.97 10.05 7.29
N ASP A 21 -10.24 9.64 7.26
CA ASP A 21 -10.72 8.50 8.04
C ASP A 21 -10.04 7.22 7.51
N VAL A 22 -8.83 6.97 8.04
CA VAL A 22 -8.04 5.77 7.73
C VAL A 22 -8.86 4.52 8.00
N SER A 23 -9.66 4.52 9.08
CA SER A 23 -10.45 3.36 9.48
C SER A 23 -11.53 3.03 8.47
N GLY A 24 -12.29 4.04 8.06
CA GLY A 24 -13.31 3.93 7.03
C GLY A 24 -12.71 3.50 5.69
N THR A 25 -11.58 4.08 5.31
CA THR A 25 -10.88 3.77 4.06
C THR A 25 -10.39 2.33 4.05
N VAL A 26 -9.62 1.90 5.06
CA VAL A 26 -9.10 0.54 5.18
C VAL A 26 -10.24 -0.48 5.20
N ARG A 27 -11.30 -0.22 5.96
CA ARG A 27 -12.47 -1.11 5.95
C ARG A 27 -13.04 -1.23 4.55
N LYS A 28 -13.23 -0.11 3.85
CA LYS A 28 -13.76 -0.10 2.49
C LYS A 28 -12.88 -0.94 1.57
N GLU A 29 -11.56 -0.69 1.54
CA GLU A 29 -10.58 -1.38 0.68
C GLU A 29 -10.51 -2.90 0.92
N PHE A 30 -10.60 -3.34 2.18
CA PHE A 30 -10.19 -4.71 2.53
C PHE A 30 -11.28 -5.59 3.12
N GLN A 31 -12.49 -5.06 3.41
CA GLN A 31 -13.58 -5.87 3.96
C GLN A 31 -14.02 -7.02 3.05
N SER A 32 -13.72 -6.92 1.76
CA SER A 32 -14.13 -7.87 0.75
C SER A 32 -13.15 -9.04 0.59
N ALA A 33 -12.00 -9.03 1.30
CA ALA A 33 -10.98 -10.06 1.22
C ALA A 33 -11.48 -11.43 1.72
N GLU A 34 -11.21 -12.49 0.94
CA GLU A 34 -11.72 -13.84 1.16
C GLU A 34 -10.62 -14.85 1.52
N PHE A 35 -10.25 -14.91 2.81
CA PHE A 35 -9.26 -15.88 3.32
C PHE A 35 -9.86 -17.25 3.72
N GLY A 36 -11.15 -17.47 3.49
CA GLY A 36 -11.89 -18.64 4.00
C GLY A 36 -12.14 -18.65 5.52
N ASP A 37 -11.71 -17.60 6.24
CA ASP A 37 -12.01 -17.37 7.66
C ASP A 37 -12.25 -15.87 7.88
N GLU A 38 -13.48 -15.49 8.22
CA GLU A 38 -13.88 -14.09 8.44
C GLU A 38 -13.04 -13.39 9.53
N ARG A 39 -12.45 -14.14 10.46
CA ARG A 39 -11.57 -13.56 11.50
C ARG A 39 -10.28 -13.02 10.90
N LEU A 40 -9.80 -13.59 9.79
CA LEU A 40 -8.63 -13.08 9.07
C LEU A 40 -8.96 -11.79 8.33
N THR A 41 -10.12 -11.69 7.70
CA THR A 41 -10.59 -10.45 7.06
C THR A 41 -10.78 -9.33 8.09
N ASN A 42 -11.40 -9.65 9.23
CA ASN A 42 -11.52 -8.70 10.34
C ASN A 42 -10.16 -8.29 10.91
N ARG A 43 -9.18 -9.21 10.93
CA ARG A 43 -7.81 -8.91 11.36
C ARG A 43 -7.08 -8.04 10.35
N LEU A 44 -7.25 -8.27 9.04
CA LEU A 44 -6.68 -7.44 7.98
C LEU A 44 -7.10 -5.98 8.14
N VAL A 45 -8.40 -5.73 8.31
CA VAL A 45 -8.93 -4.36 8.53
C VAL A 45 -8.32 -3.74 9.79
N GLN A 46 -8.20 -4.49 10.87
CA GLN A 46 -7.58 -4.04 12.11
C GLN A 46 -6.08 -3.74 12.00
N VAL A 47 -5.35 -4.54 11.21
CA VAL A 47 -3.92 -4.33 10.96
C VAL A 47 -3.73 -3.13 10.05
N GLY A 48 -4.49 -3.04 8.95
CA GLY A 48 -4.45 -1.91 8.03
C GLY A 48 -4.80 -0.58 8.71
N ASP A 49 -5.78 -0.55 9.61
CA ASP A 49 -6.17 0.64 10.35
C ASP A 49 -5.05 1.14 11.27
N ARG A 50 -4.38 0.21 11.95
CA ARG A 50 -3.20 0.51 12.77
C ARG A 50 -2.07 1.05 11.92
N LEU A 51 -1.60 0.26 10.95
CA LEU A 51 -0.45 0.61 10.10
C LEU A 51 -0.72 1.88 9.28
N GLY A 52 -1.95 2.11 8.83
CA GLY A 52 -2.33 3.28 8.05
C GLY A 52 -2.33 4.58 8.85
N ARG A 53 -2.57 4.55 10.17
CA ARG A 53 -2.52 5.75 11.03
C ARG A 53 -1.09 6.23 11.29
N ALA A 54 -0.11 5.33 11.24
CA ALA A 54 1.29 5.63 11.51
C ALA A 54 2.21 4.78 10.63
N PRO A 55 2.25 5.03 9.30
CA PRO A 55 2.93 4.16 8.34
C PRO A 55 4.45 4.10 8.50
N ALA A 56 5.05 5.08 9.18
CA ALA A 56 6.49 5.12 9.45
C ALA A 56 6.88 4.42 10.77
N GLU A 57 5.91 4.00 11.58
CA GLU A 57 6.16 3.40 12.90
C GLU A 57 6.33 1.88 12.82
N SER A 58 7.07 1.34 13.80
CA SER A 58 7.22 -0.10 13.93
C SER A 58 5.92 -0.78 14.38
N ILE A 59 5.71 -2.06 14.01
CA ILE A 59 4.54 -2.86 14.43
C ILE A 59 4.30 -2.80 15.95
N PRO A 60 5.31 -2.92 16.84
CA PRO A 60 5.11 -2.78 18.28
C PRO A 60 4.63 -1.39 18.71
N ASN A 61 5.15 -0.33 18.10
CA ASN A 61 4.78 1.04 18.46
C ASN A 61 3.33 1.34 18.10
N VAL A 62 2.92 0.98 16.89
CA VAL A 62 1.57 1.24 16.38
C VAL A 62 0.49 0.32 16.97
N CYS A 63 0.86 -0.86 17.46
CA CYS A 63 -0.09 -1.76 18.12
C CYS A 63 -0.37 -1.39 19.57
N GLU A 64 0.51 -0.61 20.22
CA GLU A 64 0.43 -0.09 21.60
C GLU A 64 0.33 -1.13 22.74
N ASP A 65 -0.04 -2.38 22.44
CA ASP A 65 -0.15 -3.48 23.39
C ASP A 65 0.44 -4.80 22.84
N TRP A 66 0.82 -5.69 23.77
CA TRP A 66 1.48 -6.95 23.44
C TRP A 66 0.58 -7.93 22.68
N ALA A 67 -0.71 -7.98 23.01
CA ALA A 67 -1.64 -8.91 22.38
C ALA A 67 -1.89 -8.52 20.92
N SER A 68 -2.11 -7.24 20.65
CA SER A 68 -2.23 -6.68 19.29
C SER A 68 -0.93 -6.88 18.51
N THR A 69 0.23 -6.58 19.11
CA THR A 69 1.54 -6.79 18.49
C THR A 69 1.73 -8.24 18.04
N LYS A 70 1.47 -9.21 18.94
CA LYS A 70 1.57 -10.63 18.61
C LYS A 70 0.53 -11.08 17.59
N ALA A 71 -0.67 -10.52 17.62
CA ALA A 71 -1.69 -10.82 16.63
C ALA A 71 -1.30 -10.33 15.22
N THR A 72 -0.69 -9.15 15.10
CA THR A 72 -0.19 -8.61 13.83
C THR A 72 0.94 -9.48 13.28
N TYR A 73 1.94 -9.84 14.09
CA TYR A 73 3.00 -10.75 13.64
C TYR A 73 2.45 -12.11 13.20
N ARG A 74 1.53 -12.71 13.97
CA ARG A 74 0.88 -13.97 13.60
C ARG A 74 0.02 -13.85 12.35
N PHE A 75 -0.54 -12.68 12.06
CA PHE A 75 -1.30 -12.46 10.83
C PHE A 75 -0.37 -12.45 9.62
N CYS A 76 0.76 -11.73 9.70
CA CYS A 76 1.75 -11.68 8.62
C CYS A 76 2.42 -13.05 8.36
N ASP A 77 2.54 -13.90 9.39
CA ASP A 77 3.16 -15.23 9.34
C ASP A 77 2.13 -16.36 9.12
N ASN A 78 0.89 -16.04 8.75
CA ASN A 78 -0.17 -17.04 8.58
C ASN A 78 -0.25 -17.52 7.14
N GLU A 79 0.00 -18.82 6.90
CA GLU A 79 -0.08 -19.44 5.57
C GLU A 79 -1.46 -19.32 4.90
N ARG A 80 -2.53 -19.04 5.66
CA ARG A 80 -3.87 -18.80 5.11
C ARG A 80 -4.10 -17.36 4.65
N VAL A 81 -3.21 -16.44 5.01
CA VAL A 81 -3.26 -15.05 4.58
C VAL A 81 -2.47 -14.94 3.29
N ASP A 82 -3.19 -15.01 2.18
CA ASP A 82 -2.62 -14.86 0.84
C ASP A 82 -2.46 -13.37 0.49
N PRO A 83 -1.24 -12.87 0.19
CA PRO A 83 -1.03 -11.50 -0.27
C PRO A 83 -1.83 -11.15 -1.54
N ASP A 84 -2.05 -12.11 -2.43
CA ASP A 84 -2.79 -11.88 -3.68
C ASP A 84 -4.26 -11.58 -3.41
N GLU A 85 -4.83 -12.13 -2.33
CA GLU A 85 -6.20 -11.84 -1.91
C GLU A 85 -6.31 -10.42 -1.31
N ILE A 86 -5.29 -9.97 -0.57
CA ILE A 86 -5.22 -8.59 -0.06
C ILE A 86 -5.23 -7.61 -1.25
N LEU A 87 -4.38 -7.85 -2.24
CA LEU A 87 -4.33 -7.04 -3.46
C LEU A 87 -5.63 -7.13 -4.27
N SER A 88 -6.24 -8.31 -4.35
CA SER A 88 -7.50 -8.52 -5.09
C SER A 88 -8.69 -7.80 -4.44
N ALA A 89 -8.75 -7.71 -3.11
CA ALA A 89 -9.74 -6.91 -2.40
C ALA A 89 -9.60 -5.42 -2.75
N HIS A 90 -8.38 -4.89 -2.67
CA HIS A 90 -8.07 -3.51 -3.07
C HIS A 90 -8.42 -3.25 -4.54
N LYS A 91 -8.02 -4.14 -5.47
CA LYS A 91 -8.30 -4.00 -6.91
C LYS A 91 -9.80 -3.98 -7.20
N ARG A 92 -10.62 -4.79 -6.51
CA ARG A 92 -12.09 -4.77 -6.65
C ARG A 92 -12.67 -3.44 -6.21
N GLU A 93 -12.20 -2.95 -5.07
CA GLU A 93 -12.69 -1.71 -4.51
C GLU A 93 -12.24 -0.52 -5.39
N GLN A 94 -10.97 -0.46 -5.82
CA GLN A 94 -10.48 0.49 -6.82
C GLN A 94 -11.35 0.52 -8.08
N ARG A 95 -11.68 -0.65 -8.67
CA ARG A 95 -12.56 -0.74 -9.85
C ARG A 95 -13.96 -0.20 -9.57
N SER A 96 -14.48 -0.32 -8.34
CA SER A 96 -15.79 0.24 -7.99
C SER A 96 -15.81 1.78 -7.96
N ARG A 97 -14.64 2.43 -7.79
CA ARG A 97 -14.51 3.90 -7.85
C ARG A 97 -14.46 4.42 -9.28
N VAL A 98 -13.93 3.61 -10.21
CA VAL A 98 -13.79 3.99 -11.63
C VAL A 98 -15.05 3.57 -12.38
N GLY A 99 -15.82 4.56 -12.83
CA GLY A 99 -17.01 4.30 -13.64
C GLY A 99 -16.67 3.65 -14.99
N ASN A 100 -17.58 2.83 -15.52
CA ASN A 100 -17.38 2.10 -16.79
C ASN A 100 -17.11 3.01 -18.03
N ASN A 101 -17.38 4.32 -17.93
CA ASN A 101 -17.21 5.29 -19.02
C ASN A 101 -16.22 6.42 -18.65
N GLU A 102 -15.41 6.25 -17.61
CA GLU A 102 -14.43 7.24 -17.18
C GLU A 102 -13.06 6.96 -17.82
N ASP A 103 -12.38 8.02 -18.25
CA ASP A 103 -11.01 7.92 -18.70
C ASP A 103 -10.10 7.69 -17.49
N LEU A 104 -9.18 6.73 -17.59
CA LEU A 104 -8.21 6.41 -16.54
C LEU A 104 -6.79 6.48 -17.11
N LEU A 105 -5.95 7.31 -16.50
CA LEU A 105 -4.51 7.28 -16.76
C LEU A 105 -3.89 6.11 -15.98
N VAL A 106 -3.24 5.22 -16.71
CA VAL A 106 -2.59 4.03 -16.16
C VAL A 106 -1.08 4.25 -16.16
N VAL A 107 -0.51 4.50 -14.98
CA VAL A 107 0.93 4.76 -14.80
C VAL A 107 1.58 3.48 -14.30
N SER A 108 2.64 3.02 -14.98
CA SER A 108 3.38 1.82 -14.58
C SER A 108 4.86 2.12 -14.47
N ASP A 109 5.50 1.59 -13.44
CA ASP A 109 6.95 1.69 -13.25
C ASP A 109 7.46 0.49 -12.44
N THR A 110 8.77 0.26 -12.49
CA THR A 110 9.45 -0.80 -11.74
C THR A 110 10.34 -0.20 -10.67
N THR A 111 10.16 -0.64 -9.43
CA THR A 111 11.02 -0.27 -8.31
C THR A 111 11.70 -1.50 -7.71
N GLU A 112 12.70 -1.26 -6.86
CA GLU A 112 13.46 -2.30 -6.18
C GLU A 112 13.30 -2.13 -4.67
N LEU A 113 12.88 -3.18 -3.98
CA LEU A 113 12.94 -3.25 -2.53
C LEU A 113 14.22 -3.96 -2.14
N VAL A 114 15.15 -3.22 -1.55
CA VAL A 114 16.45 -3.73 -1.10
C VAL A 114 16.40 -3.96 0.40
N PHE A 115 16.82 -5.15 0.84
CA PHE A 115 16.82 -5.51 2.26
C PHE A 115 18.25 -5.75 2.75
N PRO A 116 18.56 -5.39 4.02
CA PRO A 116 19.86 -5.75 4.61
C PRO A 116 20.04 -7.28 4.65
N ARG A 117 21.27 -7.76 4.45
CA ARG A 117 21.57 -9.21 4.55
C ARG A 117 21.22 -9.74 5.94
N HIS A 118 20.52 -10.87 6.02
CA HIS A 118 20.24 -11.57 7.27
C HIS A 118 20.20 -13.08 7.04
N PRO A 119 20.82 -13.93 7.89
CA PRO A 119 20.95 -15.36 7.63
C PRO A 119 19.63 -16.13 7.44
N SER A 120 18.54 -15.64 8.02
CA SER A 120 17.21 -16.26 7.93
C SER A 120 16.32 -15.68 6.81
N LYS A 121 16.82 -14.75 5.98
CA LYS A 121 16.07 -14.24 4.83
C LYS A 121 16.37 -15.13 3.64
N GLU A 122 15.31 -15.65 3.04
CA GLU A 122 15.36 -16.50 1.86
C GLU A 122 14.48 -15.90 0.76
N GLY A 123 14.63 -16.38 -0.48
CA GLY A 123 13.77 -15.96 -1.61
C GLY A 123 14.06 -14.58 -2.20
N LEU A 124 15.10 -13.88 -1.75
CA LEU A 124 15.55 -12.62 -2.35
C LEU A 124 16.48 -12.87 -3.55
N GLY A 125 16.41 -12.00 -4.56
CA GLY A 125 17.29 -12.00 -5.72
C GLY A 125 18.41 -10.97 -5.60
N ASP A 126 19.44 -11.09 -6.45
CA ASP A 126 20.46 -10.05 -6.58
C ASP A 126 19.86 -8.81 -7.27
N THR A 127 19.95 -7.67 -6.58
CA THR A 127 19.52 -6.34 -7.07
C THR A 127 20.72 -5.40 -7.21
N GLY A 128 21.91 -5.87 -6.84
CA GLY A 128 23.14 -5.12 -6.94
C GLY A 128 23.79 -5.18 -8.32
N ASN A 129 25.00 -4.63 -8.38
CA ASN A 129 25.90 -4.82 -9.51
C ASN A 129 27.15 -5.57 -9.01
N SER A 130 28.12 -5.81 -9.90
CA SER A 130 29.34 -6.56 -9.56
C SER A 130 30.18 -5.98 -8.40
N LYS A 131 29.84 -4.80 -7.86
CA LYS A 131 30.53 -4.13 -6.76
C LYS A 131 29.68 -3.98 -5.49
N THR A 132 28.38 -4.27 -5.54
CA THR A 132 27.47 -4.08 -4.41
C THR A 132 26.66 -5.36 -4.22
N ASP A 133 26.86 -6.04 -3.09
CA ASP A 133 26.12 -7.24 -2.70
C ASP A 133 24.78 -6.81 -2.06
N LEU A 134 23.76 -6.57 -2.89
CA LEU A 134 22.43 -6.13 -2.48
C LEU A 134 21.39 -7.18 -2.85
N GLU A 135 20.69 -7.70 -1.84
CA GLU A 135 19.61 -8.67 -2.02
C GLU A 135 18.25 -7.96 -1.89
N GLY A 136 17.32 -8.29 -2.79
CA GLY A 136 16.05 -7.59 -2.89
C GLY A 136 15.04 -8.25 -3.82
N VAL A 137 13.96 -7.52 -4.10
CA VAL A 137 12.93 -7.88 -5.07
C VAL A 137 12.62 -6.71 -5.98
N LYS A 138 12.33 -6.99 -7.25
CA LYS A 138 11.78 -5.99 -8.18
C LYS A 138 10.26 -6.05 -8.13
N ILE A 139 9.63 -4.90 -8.06
CA ILE A 139 8.17 -4.77 -8.02
C ILE A 139 7.75 -3.91 -9.21
N HIS A 140 6.90 -4.45 -10.07
CA HIS A 140 6.32 -3.72 -11.18
C HIS A 140 4.89 -3.34 -10.84
N SER A 141 4.67 -2.09 -10.45
CA SER A 141 3.35 -1.63 -10.02
C SER A 141 2.68 -0.80 -11.11
N THR A 142 1.37 -0.96 -11.22
CA THR A 142 0.51 -0.14 -12.06
C THR A 142 -0.52 0.58 -11.19
N ILE A 143 -0.61 1.91 -11.33
CA ILE A 143 -1.50 2.77 -10.54
C ILE A 143 -2.45 3.50 -11.48
N GLY A 144 -3.73 3.56 -11.12
CA GLY A 144 -4.74 4.33 -11.84
C GLY A 144 -4.86 5.75 -11.29
N VAL A 145 -4.89 6.73 -12.19
CA VAL A 145 -5.05 8.16 -11.87
C VAL A 145 -6.14 8.76 -12.74
N ASP A 146 -7.03 9.54 -12.14
CA ASP A 146 -7.99 10.34 -12.89
C ASP A 146 -7.23 11.46 -13.65
N PRO A 147 -7.30 11.51 -14.99
CA PRO A 147 -6.53 12.47 -15.78
C PRO A 147 -6.99 13.93 -15.63
N GLN A 148 -8.18 14.18 -15.07
CA GLN A 148 -8.74 15.52 -14.86
C GLN A 148 -8.48 16.02 -13.43
N THR A 149 -8.76 15.17 -12.43
CA THR A 149 -8.62 15.54 -11.01
C THR A 149 -7.22 15.26 -10.46
N HIS A 150 -6.43 14.43 -11.16
CA HIS A 150 -5.16 13.88 -10.71
C HIS A 150 -5.26 13.04 -9.43
N HIS A 151 -6.47 12.65 -9.03
CA HIS A 151 -6.67 11.80 -7.87
C HIS A 151 -6.23 10.37 -8.19
N MET A 152 -5.46 9.77 -7.27
CA MET A 152 -5.10 8.37 -7.36
C MET A 152 -6.33 7.51 -7.06
N THR A 153 -6.69 6.63 -7.98
CA THR A 153 -7.80 5.68 -7.80
C THR A 153 -7.34 4.43 -7.04
N GLY A 154 -6.07 4.07 -7.14
CA GLY A 154 -5.44 2.95 -6.42
C GLY A 154 -4.50 2.12 -7.28
N VAL A 155 -3.91 1.08 -6.69
CA VAL A 155 -3.14 0.06 -7.41
C VAL A 155 -4.09 -0.78 -8.29
N ILE A 156 -3.76 -0.91 -9.56
CA ILE A 156 -4.45 -1.74 -10.55
C ILE A 156 -3.78 -3.12 -10.62
N ASP A 157 -2.44 -3.13 -10.57
CA ASP A 157 -1.64 -4.35 -10.64
C ASP A 157 -0.29 -4.20 -9.93
N GLN A 158 0.29 -5.32 -9.51
CA GLN A 158 1.58 -5.41 -8.81
C GLN A 158 2.21 -6.78 -8.99
#